data_AF-A0A661GPU2-F1
#
_entry.id   AF-A0A661GPU2-F1
#
_cell.length_a   1.000
_cell.length_b   1.000
_cell.length_c   1.000
_cell.angle_alpha   90.00
_cell.angle_beta   90.00
_cell.angle_gamma   90.00
#
_symmetry.space_group_name_H-M   'P 1'
#
loop_
_entity.id
_entity.type
_entity.pdbx_description
1 polymer ?
#
loop_
_entity_poly.entity_id
_entity_poly.type
_entity_poly.pdbx_seq_one_letter_code
_entity_poly.pdbx_strand_id
1 'polypeptide(L)'
;MSYLVVAVAVLVMISVLTSFRPSTRQKHLVILRRYANERGLHVEIVADAVTDQKGSSPTAVRYLLPWTAQNIRHDDQRHWLLVQGQRGKLSPWEGWCWFQQEAPKDCHSAIRRALDKMPKSVNAVCSNSFGLGAYWPEKGKVDEIDKIADGLRIISRNIKTE
;
A
#
# COMPACT_ATOMS: atom_id res chain seq x y z
N MET A 1 43.17 32.12 25.25
CA MET A 1 42.03 32.52 24.39
C MET A 1 41.77 31.54 23.25
N SER A 2 42.81 30.99 22.60
CA SER A 2 42.70 30.05 21.46
C SER A 2 41.95 28.75 21.75
N TYR A 3 42.11 28.19 22.96
CA TYR A 3 41.47 26.92 23.34
C TYR A 3 39.93 26.98 23.44
N LEU A 4 39.37 28.14 23.81
CA LEU A 4 37.91 28.31 23.85
C LEU A 4 37.31 28.32 22.45
N VAL A 5 38.00 28.93 21.47
CA VAL A 5 37.56 28.96 20.08
C VAL A 5 37.55 27.56 19.47
N VAL A 6 38.59 26.77 19.75
CA VAL A 6 38.68 25.37 19.29
C VAL A 6 37.59 24.51 19.94
N ALA A 7 37.36 24.65 21.26
CA ALA A 7 36.32 23.90 21.96
C ALA A 7 34.91 24.21 21.41
N VAL A 8 34.62 25.47 21.12
CA VAL A 8 33.33 25.88 20.50
C VAL A 8 33.20 25.30 19.09
N ALA A 9 34.25 25.33 18.28
CA ALA A 9 34.23 24.76 16.93
C ALA A 9 33.96 23.24 16.95
N VAL A 10 34.53 22.51 17.90
CA VAL A 10 34.29 21.06 18.09
C VAL A 10 32.86 20.79 18.54
N LEU A 11 32.32 21.59 19.48
CA LEU A 11 30.94 21.48 19.94
C LEU A 11 29.93 21.73 18.81
N VAL A 12 30.19 22.70 17.95
CA VAL A 12 29.35 22.98 16.76
C VAL A 12 29.39 21.79 15.79
N MET A 13 30.56 21.18 15.54
CA MET A 13 30.65 19.99 14.70
C MET A 13 29.87 18.79 15.28
N ILE A 14 29.99 18.54 16.59
CA ILE A 14 29.28 17.42 17.24
C ILE A 14 27.77 17.65 17.20
N SER A 15 27.30 18.89 17.38
CA SER A 15 25.88 19.26 17.31
C SER A 15 25.28 18.92 15.93
N VAL A 16 25.97 19.27 14.84
CA VAL A 16 25.56 18.95 13.46
C VAL A 16 25.47 17.44 13.25
N LEU A 17 26.42 16.67 13.78
CA LEU A 17 26.44 15.21 13.69
C LEU A 17 25.28 14.55 14.44
N THR A 18 24.89 15.07 15.61
CA THR A 18 23.79 14.49 16.41
C THR A 18 22.40 14.70 15.82
N SER A 19 22.23 15.66 14.91
CA SER A 19 20.95 15.94 14.25
C SER A 19 20.53 14.84 13.24
N PHE A 20 21.46 14.01 12.78
CA PHE A 20 21.23 12.96 11.79
C PHE A 20 20.66 11.65 12.36
N ARG A 21 20.00 11.66 13.53
CA ARG A 21 19.44 10.45 14.12
C ARG A 21 18.13 10.08 13.42
N PRO A 22 18.06 8.96 12.68
CA PRO A 22 16.82 8.57 12.01
C PRO A 22 15.72 8.27 13.03
N SER A 23 14.54 8.83 12.80
CA SER A 23 13.37 8.68 13.66
C SER A 23 12.99 7.21 13.83
N THR A 24 12.50 6.82 15.01
CA THR A 24 11.98 5.47 15.29
C THR A 24 10.91 5.05 14.29
N ARG A 25 10.10 6.01 13.81
CA ARG A 25 9.10 5.81 12.76
C ARG A 25 9.73 5.39 11.43
N GLN A 26 10.85 6.02 11.04
CA GLN A 26 11.54 5.68 9.79
C GLN A 26 12.11 4.25 9.84
N LYS A 27 12.64 3.83 11.00
CA LYS A 27 13.11 2.45 11.20
C LYS A 27 11.98 1.44 11.04
N HIS A 28 10.81 1.73 11.62
CA HIS A 28 9.65 0.84 11.52
C HIS A 28 9.16 0.70 10.07
N LEU A 29 9.09 1.80 9.32
CA LEU A 29 8.71 1.79 7.91
C LEU A 29 9.69 0.99 7.04
N VAL A 30 11.00 1.13 7.29
CA VAL A 30 12.02 0.34 6.59
C VAL A 30 11.80 -1.16 6.82
N ILE A 31 11.47 -1.57 8.05
CA ILE A 31 11.19 -2.98 8.38
C ILE A 31 9.94 -3.48 7.63
N LEU A 32 8.83 -2.73 7.66
CA LEU A 32 7.59 -3.09 6.98
C LEU A 32 7.81 -3.26 5.47
N ARG A 33 8.48 -2.29 4.84
CA ARG A 33 8.71 -2.31 3.39
C ARG A 33 9.68 -3.38 2.95
N ARG A 34 10.71 -3.64 3.76
CA ARG A 34 11.61 -4.77 3.54
C ARG A 34 10.85 -6.09 3.60
N TYR A 35 10.03 -6.28 4.62
CA TYR A 35 9.22 -7.49 4.79
C TYR A 35 8.23 -7.70 3.63
N ALA A 36 7.61 -6.62 3.15
CA ALA A 36 6.74 -6.66 1.99
C ALA A 36 7.48 -7.12 0.72
N ASN A 37 8.68 -6.56 0.47
CA ASN A 37 9.52 -6.98 -0.65
C ASN A 37 9.94 -8.46 -0.53
N GLU A 38 10.26 -8.94 0.67
CA GLU A 38 10.58 -10.36 0.92
C GLU A 38 9.39 -11.29 0.61
N ARG A 39 8.15 -10.79 0.67
CA ARG A 39 6.93 -11.49 0.25
C ARG A 39 6.53 -11.24 -1.21
N GLY A 40 7.36 -10.54 -1.98
CA GLY A 40 7.12 -10.24 -3.39
C GLY A 40 6.11 -9.12 -3.63
N LEU A 41 5.87 -8.27 -2.63
CA LEU A 41 5.06 -7.05 -2.76
C LEU A 41 5.97 -5.85 -3.01
N HIS A 42 5.66 -5.07 -4.04
CA HIS A 42 6.28 -3.77 -4.27
C HIS A 42 5.54 -2.70 -3.48
N VAL A 43 6.29 -1.85 -2.79
CA VAL A 43 5.72 -0.75 -2.02
C VAL A 43 5.89 0.56 -2.78
N GLU A 44 4.77 1.19 -3.12
CA GLU A 44 4.73 2.48 -3.80
C GLU A 44 4.00 3.51 -2.96
N ILE A 45 4.59 4.69 -2.83
CA ILE A 45 4.00 5.82 -2.14
C ILE A 45 3.15 6.58 -3.17
N VAL A 46 1.84 6.56 -3.01
CA VAL A 46 0.90 7.18 -3.96
C VAL A 46 0.03 8.20 -3.22
N ALA A 47 -0.44 9.24 -3.91
CA ALA A 47 -1.54 10.03 -3.39
C ALA A 47 -2.74 9.10 -3.12
N ASP A 48 -3.51 9.38 -2.06
CA ASP A 48 -4.67 8.55 -1.68
C ASP A 48 -5.50 8.12 -2.91
N ALA A 49 -6.00 6.88 -2.89
CA ALA A 49 -6.79 6.32 -3.99
C ALA A 49 -8.03 7.18 -4.31
N VAL A 50 -8.48 7.97 -3.32
CA VAL A 50 -9.53 8.98 -3.46
C VAL A 50 -8.96 10.32 -3.00
N THR A 51 -8.54 11.15 -3.95
CA THR A 51 -8.24 12.56 -3.67
C THR A 51 -9.49 13.21 -3.07
N ASP A 52 -9.43 13.60 -1.80
CA ASP A 52 -10.46 14.45 -1.21
C ASP A 52 -10.42 15.79 -1.96
N GLN A 53 -11.57 16.25 -2.48
CA GLN A 53 -11.70 17.55 -3.17
C GLN A 53 -11.28 18.75 -2.28
N LYS A 54 -10.91 18.49 -1.01
CA LYS A 54 -10.41 19.44 -0.03
C LYS A 54 -8.88 19.63 -0.01
N GLY A 55 -8.13 19.07 -0.96
CA GLY A 55 -6.72 19.41 -1.16
C GLY A 55 -5.75 18.90 -0.09
N SER A 56 -6.16 17.91 0.72
CA SER A 56 -5.26 17.19 1.61
C SER A 56 -5.21 15.74 1.17
N SER A 57 -4.18 15.36 0.42
CA SER A 57 -3.92 13.95 0.13
C SER A 57 -3.15 13.35 1.30
N PRO A 58 -3.78 12.56 2.20
CA PRO A 58 -2.98 11.71 3.05
C PRO A 58 -2.19 10.79 2.10
N THR A 59 -0.87 10.80 2.23
CA THR A 59 0.00 9.90 1.50
C THR A 59 -0.43 8.46 1.83
N ALA A 60 -1.03 7.76 0.86
CA ALA A 60 -1.43 6.37 1.01
C ALA A 60 -0.31 5.49 0.44
N VAL A 61 -0.09 4.35 1.06
CA VAL A 61 0.94 3.43 0.58
C VAL A 61 0.26 2.26 -0.11
N ARG A 62 0.63 2.05 -1.36
CA ARG A 62 0.14 0.98 -2.20
C ARG A 62 1.11 -0.19 -2.12
N TYR A 63 0.60 -1.33 -1.66
CA TYR A 63 1.28 -2.61 -1.67
C TYR A 63 0.83 -3.37 -2.91
N LEU A 64 1.71 -3.48 -3.89
CA LEU A 64 1.42 -4.03 -5.21
C LEU A 64 2.01 -5.43 -5.34
N LEU A 65 1.15 -6.40 -5.62
CA LEU A 65 1.54 -7.74 -6.05
C LEU A 65 1.64 -7.72 -7.59
N PRO A 66 2.86 -7.80 -8.16
CA PRO A 66 3.05 -7.71 -9.59
C PRO A 66 2.49 -8.95 -10.28
N TRP A 67 1.97 -8.78 -11.49
CA TRP A 67 1.58 -9.93 -12.30
C TRP A 67 2.81 -10.77 -12.64
N THR A 68 2.72 -12.09 -12.43
CA THR A 68 3.78 -13.01 -12.83
C THR A 68 3.71 -13.27 -14.33
N ALA A 69 4.81 -13.66 -14.97
CA ALA A 69 4.94 -13.78 -16.43
C ALA A 69 3.89 -14.67 -17.13
N GLN A 70 3.23 -15.57 -16.40
CA GLN A 70 2.16 -16.42 -16.90
C GLN A 70 0.79 -15.70 -16.99
N ASN A 71 0.64 -14.53 -16.35
CA ASN A 71 -0.60 -13.73 -16.25
C ASN A 71 -0.54 -12.41 -17.05
N ILE A 72 0.46 -12.21 -17.92
CA ILE A 72 0.71 -10.91 -18.60
C ILE A 72 -0.43 -10.49 -19.55
N ARG A 73 -1.31 -11.40 -19.98
CA ARG A 73 -2.47 -11.06 -20.82
C ARG A 73 -3.65 -10.49 -20.02
N HIS A 74 -3.39 -9.55 -19.10
CA HIS A 74 -4.47 -8.72 -18.57
C HIS A 74 -4.77 -7.61 -19.56
N ASP A 75 -5.76 -7.89 -20.39
CA ASP A 75 -6.49 -6.91 -21.19
C ASP A 75 -6.84 -5.70 -20.30
N ASP A 76 -6.71 -4.48 -20.86
CA ASP A 76 -6.94 -3.19 -20.19
C ASP A 76 -8.35 -3.08 -19.55
N GLN A 77 -9.23 -4.03 -19.87
CA GLN A 77 -10.59 -4.19 -19.36
C GLN A 77 -10.70 -4.67 -17.91
N ARG A 78 -9.61 -5.11 -17.25
CA ARG A 78 -9.64 -5.59 -15.86
C ARG A 78 -9.07 -4.59 -14.85
N HIS A 79 -9.05 -3.32 -15.22
CA HIS A 79 -8.80 -2.24 -14.29
C HIS A 79 -10.02 -2.02 -13.41
N TRP A 80 -9.84 -2.06 -12.09
CA TRP A 80 -10.92 -1.76 -11.16
C TRP A 80 -10.34 -1.24 -9.86
N LEU A 81 -11.13 -0.42 -9.16
CA LEU A 81 -10.77 0.13 -7.86
C LEU A 81 -11.96 -0.05 -6.93
N LEU A 82 -11.71 -0.71 -5.81
CA LEU A 82 -12.65 -0.89 -4.72
C LEU A 82 -12.16 -0.09 -3.52
N VAL A 83 -12.97 0.83 -3.02
CA VAL A 83 -12.62 1.73 -1.92
C VAL A 83 -13.55 1.48 -0.74
N GLN A 84 -13.00 1.49 0.46
CA GLN A 84 -13.77 1.44 1.70
C GLN A 84 -14.43 2.80 1.95
N GLY A 85 -15.75 2.85 2.02
CA GLY A 85 -16.52 4.06 2.27
C GLY A 85 -17.88 4.04 1.59
N GLN A 86 -18.45 5.23 1.42
CA GLN A 86 -19.75 5.46 0.76
C GLN A 86 -19.62 6.21 -0.58
N ARG A 87 -18.39 6.41 -1.07
CA ARG A 87 -18.13 7.20 -2.29
C ARG A 87 -17.90 6.25 -3.47
N GLY A 88 -18.81 6.31 -4.46
CA GLY A 88 -18.74 5.49 -5.67
C GLY A 88 -20.02 4.68 -5.90
N LYS A 89 -19.95 3.70 -6.79
CA LYS A 89 -21.05 2.76 -7.04
C LYS A 89 -21.08 1.74 -5.90
N LEU A 90 -22.26 1.44 -5.35
CA LEU A 90 -22.42 0.43 -4.31
C LEU A 90 -21.83 -0.90 -4.77
N SER A 91 -20.94 -1.46 -3.96
CA SER A 91 -20.47 -2.83 -4.16
C SER A 91 -21.39 -3.82 -3.44
N PRO A 92 -21.32 -5.12 -3.76
CA PRO A 92 -22.03 -6.16 -3.01
C PRO A 92 -21.58 -6.32 -1.55
N TRP A 93 -20.49 -5.65 -1.15
CA TRP A 93 -19.92 -5.74 0.20
C TRP A 93 -20.18 -4.46 0.97
N GLU A 94 -20.71 -4.62 2.18
CA GLU A 94 -21.05 -3.50 3.05
C GLU A 94 -19.80 -2.68 3.39
N GLY A 95 -19.91 -1.36 3.25
CA GLY A 95 -18.80 -0.43 3.49
C GLY A 95 -17.75 -0.38 2.39
N TRP A 96 -17.97 -1.06 1.24
CA TRP A 96 -17.11 -0.97 0.07
C TRP A 96 -17.89 -0.42 -1.14
N CYS A 97 -17.23 0.43 -1.92
CA CYS A 97 -17.76 1.02 -3.15
C CYS A 97 -16.78 0.84 -4.31
N TRP A 98 -17.32 0.56 -5.49
CA TRP A 98 -16.56 0.59 -6.73
C TRP A 98 -16.31 2.03 -7.15
N PHE A 99 -15.08 2.31 -7.53
CA PHE A 99 -14.64 3.59 -8.08
C PHE A 99 -14.13 3.38 -9.50
N GLN A 100 -14.57 4.23 -10.43
CA GLN A 100 -14.31 4.13 -11.89
C GLN A 100 -14.89 2.88 -12.57
N GLN A 101 -14.29 1.72 -12.35
CA GLN A 101 -14.65 0.46 -12.99
C GLN A 101 -14.90 -0.65 -11.96
N GLU A 102 -15.89 -1.49 -12.29
CA GLU A 102 -16.28 -2.65 -11.49
C GLU A 102 -15.52 -3.88 -11.97
N ALA A 103 -15.06 -4.72 -11.03
CA ALA A 103 -14.40 -5.97 -11.38
C ALA A 103 -15.37 -6.92 -12.11
N PRO A 104 -14.89 -7.77 -13.03
CA PRO A 104 -15.71 -8.84 -13.63
C PRO A 104 -16.37 -9.70 -12.55
N LYS A 105 -17.62 -10.12 -12.78
CA LYS A 105 -18.43 -10.88 -11.80
C LYS A 105 -17.75 -12.17 -11.34
N ASP A 106 -16.98 -12.81 -12.21
CA ASP A 106 -16.24 -14.04 -11.90
C ASP A 106 -15.22 -13.82 -10.77
N CYS A 107 -14.68 -12.61 -10.67
CA CYS A 107 -13.70 -12.23 -9.66
C CYS A 107 -14.35 -11.86 -8.32
N HIS A 108 -15.66 -11.58 -8.27
CA HIS A 108 -16.33 -11.11 -7.03
C HIS A 108 -16.19 -12.11 -5.90
N SER A 109 -16.29 -13.42 -6.19
CA SER A 109 -16.12 -14.47 -5.18
C SER A 109 -14.71 -14.50 -4.57
N ALA A 110 -13.68 -14.19 -5.37
CA ALA A 110 -12.29 -14.13 -4.94
C ALA A 110 -12.01 -12.85 -4.15
N ILE A 111 -12.55 -11.72 -4.60
CA ILE A 111 -12.46 -10.42 -3.93
C ILE A 111 -13.09 -10.52 -2.55
N ARG A 112 -14.29 -11.10 -2.42
CA ARG A 112 -14.93 -11.32 -1.11
C ARG A 112 -14.03 -12.09 -0.14
N ARG A 113 -13.50 -13.23 -0.59
CA ARG A 113 -12.59 -14.07 0.22
C ARG A 113 -11.31 -13.35 0.61
N ALA A 114 -10.82 -12.45 -0.24
CA ALA A 114 -9.65 -11.64 0.07
C ALA A 114 -9.98 -10.56 1.10
N LEU A 115 -11.10 -9.84 0.94
CA LEU A 115 -11.56 -8.82 1.88
C LEU A 115 -11.79 -9.40 3.29
N ASP A 116 -12.32 -10.61 3.41
CA ASP A 116 -12.53 -11.29 4.69
C ASP A 116 -11.20 -11.59 5.42
N LYS A 117 -10.10 -11.78 4.68
CA LYS A 117 -8.77 -12.05 5.24
C LYS A 117 -7.95 -10.78 5.48
N MET A 118 -8.20 -9.74 4.69
CA MET A 118 -7.47 -8.48 4.77
C MET A 118 -7.75 -7.77 6.10
N PRO A 119 -6.77 -7.03 6.62
CA PRO A 119 -6.97 -6.26 7.83
C PRO A 119 -7.94 -5.10 7.56
N LYS A 120 -8.74 -4.74 8.57
CA LYS A 120 -9.72 -3.62 8.50
C LYS A 120 -9.08 -2.25 8.22
N SER A 121 -7.76 -2.17 8.33
CA SER A 121 -6.93 -1.00 8.06
C SER A 121 -6.67 -0.77 6.57
N VAL A 122 -7.02 -1.71 5.68
CA VAL A 122 -6.94 -1.51 4.22
C VAL A 122 -8.07 -0.59 3.77
N ASN A 123 -7.69 0.51 3.10
CA ASN A 123 -8.63 1.53 2.66
C ASN A 123 -9.14 1.28 1.24
N ALA A 124 -8.36 0.63 0.38
CA ALA A 124 -8.74 0.36 -1.00
C ALA A 124 -7.99 -0.84 -1.56
N VAL A 125 -8.56 -1.49 -2.58
CA VAL A 125 -7.95 -2.56 -3.36
C VAL A 125 -8.14 -2.23 -4.84
N CYS A 126 -7.09 -2.37 -5.64
CA CYS A 126 -7.15 -2.12 -7.07
C CYS A 126 -6.54 -3.24 -7.89
N SER A 127 -6.93 -3.28 -9.15
CA SER A 127 -6.30 -4.07 -10.21
C SER A 127 -5.87 -3.10 -11.31
N ASN A 128 -4.62 -3.18 -11.74
CA ASN A 128 -4.07 -2.42 -12.85
C ASN A 128 -3.20 -3.32 -13.76
N SER A 129 -2.66 -2.76 -14.84
CA SER A 129 -1.76 -3.47 -15.77
C SER A 129 -0.45 -3.95 -15.14
N PHE A 130 -0.05 -3.38 -14.00
CA PHE A 130 1.16 -3.77 -13.27
C PHE A 130 0.91 -4.91 -12.28
N GLY A 131 -0.28 -4.97 -11.67
CA GLY A 131 -0.59 -5.93 -10.62
C GLY A 131 -1.90 -5.68 -9.89
N LEU A 132 -2.05 -6.38 -8.77
CA LEU A 132 -3.08 -6.12 -7.76
C LEU A 132 -2.48 -5.28 -6.64
N GLY A 133 -3.12 -4.15 -6.32
CA GLY A 133 -2.69 -3.25 -5.26
C GLY A 133 -3.65 -3.25 -4.07
N ALA A 134 -3.11 -3.12 -2.85
CA ALA A 134 -3.87 -2.75 -1.67
C ALA A 134 -3.33 -1.44 -1.09
N TYR A 135 -4.22 -0.49 -0.79
CA TYR A 135 -3.90 0.77 -0.15
C TYR A 135 -3.99 0.61 1.36
N TRP A 136 -2.86 0.72 2.03
CA TRP A 136 -2.74 0.51 3.46
C TRP A 136 -1.90 1.63 4.09
N PRO A 137 -2.37 2.33 5.14
CA PRO A 137 -1.69 3.49 5.71
C PRO A 137 -0.44 3.16 6.55
N GLU A 138 0.07 1.92 6.51
CA GLU A 138 1.25 1.45 7.27
C GLU A 138 1.14 1.69 8.80
N LYS A 139 -0.09 1.69 9.34
CA LYS A 139 -0.37 1.92 10.78
C LYS A 139 -0.42 0.65 11.63
N GLY A 140 -0.28 -0.53 11.02
CA GLY A 140 -0.42 -1.82 11.70
C GLY A 140 0.89 -2.60 11.81
N LYS A 141 0.78 -3.90 12.14
CA LYS A 141 1.93 -4.79 12.37
C LYS A 141 2.41 -5.47 11.08
N VAL A 142 3.61 -6.05 11.13
CA VAL A 142 4.19 -6.85 10.04
C VAL A 142 3.25 -8.01 9.64
N ASP A 143 2.57 -8.63 10.59
CA ASP A 143 1.60 -9.73 10.33
C ASP A 143 0.42 -9.31 9.44
N GLU A 144 0.09 -8.01 9.40
CA GLU A 144 -0.96 -7.49 8.50
C GLU A 144 -0.51 -7.52 7.04
N ILE A 145 0.80 -7.38 6.76
CA ILE A 145 1.37 -7.50 5.42
C ILE A 145 1.15 -8.90 4.88
N ASP A 146 1.29 -9.94 5.72
CA ASP A 146 1.03 -11.32 5.32
C ASP A 146 -0.43 -11.54 4.92
N LYS A 147 -1.36 -10.97 5.69
CA LYS A 147 -2.79 -11.00 5.37
C LYS A 147 -3.11 -10.27 4.06
N ILE A 148 -2.48 -9.12 3.81
CA ILE A 148 -2.62 -8.37 2.57
C ILE A 148 -2.07 -9.19 1.40
N ALA A 149 -0.85 -9.73 1.52
CA ALA A 149 -0.22 -10.56 0.49
C ALA A 149 -1.08 -11.77 0.13
N ASP A 150 -1.60 -12.47 1.14
CA ASP A 150 -2.44 -13.64 0.94
C ASP A 150 -3.78 -13.28 0.31
N GLY A 151 -4.39 -12.17 0.72
CA GLY A 151 -5.59 -11.63 0.08
C GLY A 151 -5.38 -11.33 -1.41
N LEU A 152 -4.30 -10.62 -1.75
CA LEU A 152 -3.95 -10.30 -3.15
C LEU A 152 -3.67 -11.57 -3.96
N ARG A 153 -3.02 -12.58 -3.38
CA ARG A 153 -2.75 -13.87 -4.05
C ARG A 153 -4.03 -14.67 -4.31
N ILE A 154 -5.04 -14.58 -3.44
CA ILE A 154 -6.33 -15.22 -3.68
C ILE A 154 -7.00 -14.62 -4.90
N ILE A 155 -6.96 -13.29 -5.02
CA ILE A 155 -7.52 -12.60 -6.19
C ILE A 155 -6.72 -12.98 -7.44
N SER A 156 -5.38 -12.92 -7.40
CA SER A 156 -4.54 -13.20 -8.57
C SER A 156 -4.70 -14.61 -9.13
N ARG A 157 -4.91 -15.62 -8.28
CA ARG A 157 -5.12 -17.02 -8.70
C ARG A 157 -6.48 -17.29 -9.33
N ASN A 158 -7.50 -16.52 -8.97
CA ASN A 158 -8.86 -16.67 -9.50
C ASN A 158 -9.12 -15.79 -10.72
N ILE A 159 -8.23 -14.83 -10.99
CA ILE A 159 -8.27 -13.94 -12.15
C ILE A 159 -7.79 -14.65 -13.45
N LYS A 160 -7.68 -15.98 -13.47
CA LYS A 160 -7.20 -16.75 -14.62
C LYS A 160 -7.88 -16.34 -15.93
N THR A 161 -7.03 -16.03 -16.89
CA THR A 161 -7.32 -15.80 -18.30
C THR A 161 -7.85 -17.12 -18.88
N GLU A 162 -9.11 -17.11 -19.32
CA GLU A 162 -9.49 -17.99 -20.43
C GLU A 162 -8.82 -17.50 -21.72
#